data_AF-B3MIH7-F1
#
_entry.id   AF-B3MIH7-F1
#
_cell.length_a   1.000
_cell.length_b   1.000
_cell.length_c   1.000
_cell.angle_alpha   90.00
_cell.angle_beta   90.00
_cell.angle_gamma   90.00
#
_symmetry.space_group_name_H-M   'P 1'
#
loop_
_entity.id
_entity.type
_entity.pdbx_description
1 polymer ?
#
loop_
_entity_poly.entity_id
_entity_poly.type
_entity_poly.pdbx_seq_one_letter_code
_entity_poly.pdbx_strand_id
1 'polypeptide(L)'
;MESRTNQSVSASGSSDTSLSQQMRQNISNMNDLVGELQLQDQQLNTGQEEQFNKERLNLLLQLQQEMSFYATIQEKFDEHEKSMQMIIQELQNEQQALSEALDEALADSTDNLEDLNNEVKDLNKQLGNLSEDNTCAICLFQWTTEGEHCLVSLRCGHLFGRKCIRRSVRMNHKCPICQKNANWRDIRKIYCSSGIMASNSENESTGASGYTAAGTSGYTAAGTRGYTAAGARGYTAAGASGYTAAGTMGRNMYYDSDDSF
;
A
#
# COMPACT_ATOMS: atom_id res chain seq x y z
N MET A 1 -33.54 42.56 146.72
CA MET A 1 -34.02 42.34 145.34
C MET A 1 -32.83 42.46 144.43
N GLU A 2 -32.68 41.45 143.59
CA GLU A 2 -31.66 41.23 142.55
C GLU A 2 -31.66 42.43 141.56
N SER A 3 -30.65 42.71 140.74
CA SER A 3 -29.90 41.80 139.87
C SER A 3 -28.62 42.47 139.38
N ARG A 4 -27.55 41.66 139.30
CA ARG A 4 -26.29 41.98 138.64
C ARG A 4 -26.49 42.04 137.13
N THR A 5 -26.01 43.09 136.47
CA THR A 5 -25.75 43.07 135.02
C THR A 5 -24.25 42.95 134.76
N ASN A 6 -23.93 41.85 134.08
CA ASN A 6 -22.59 41.37 133.73
C ASN A 6 -21.86 42.30 132.76
N GLN A 7 -20.53 42.23 132.88
CA GLN A 7 -19.51 42.67 131.92
C GLN A 7 -19.76 42.09 130.51
N SER A 8 -19.38 42.85 129.48
CA SER A 8 -18.69 42.27 128.33
C SER A 8 -17.81 43.33 127.65
N VAL A 9 -16.52 43.24 127.94
CA VAL A 9 -15.43 43.73 127.10
C VAL A 9 -15.51 43.01 125.77
N SER A 10 -15.49 43.71 124.64
CA SER A 10 -15.05 43.14 123.36
C SER A 10 -14.45 44.21 122.47
N ALA A 11 -13.12 44.21 122.45
CA ALA A 11 -12.30 44.79 121.41
C ALA A 11 -12.24 43.80 120.23
N SER A 12 -12.61 44.24 119.01
CA SER A 12 -12.18 43.67 117.70
C SER A 12 -13.03 44.26 116.57
N GLY A 13 -12.54 45.31 115.89
CA GLY A 13 -13.31 46.00 114.83
C GLY A 13 -12.51 46.41 113.60
N SER A 14 -11.22 46.06 113.53
CA SER A 14 -10.33 46.48 112.44
C SER A 14 -9.90 45.36 111.49
N SER A 15 -10.10 44.09 111.87
CA SER A 15 -9.73 42.93 111.05
C SER A 15 -10.80 42.54 110.01
N ASP A 16 -12.08 42.66 110.34
CA ASP A 16 -13.20 42.19 109.49
C ASP A 16 -13.50 43.07 108.27
N THR A 17 -13.23 44.38 108.39
CA THR A 17 -13.35 45.34 107.28
C THR A 17 -12.23 45.16 106.25
N SER A 18 -11.01 44.87 106.70
CA SER A 18 -9.86 44.54 105.85
C SER A 18 -10.10 43.24 105.07
N LEU A 19 -10.59 42.19 105.75
CA LEU A 19 -10.91 40.91 105.12
C LEU A 19 -12.03 41.03 104.08
N SER A 20 -13.10 41.78 104.38
CA SER A 20 -14.19 42.04 103.43
C SER A 20 -13.76 42.85 102.21
N GLN A 21 -12.84 43.81 102.39
CA GLN A 21 -12.27 44.60 101.29
C GLN A 21 -11.37 43.73 100.40
N GLN A 22 -10.56 42.87 100.99
CA GLN A 22 -9.75 41.88 100.29
C GLN A 22 -10.62 40.89 99.49
N MET A 23 -11.74 40.45 100.06
CA MET A 23 -12.66 39.53 99.37
C MET A 23 -13.34 40.18 98.16
N ARG A 24 -13.72 41.46 98.26
CA ARG A 24 -14.22 42.24 97.11
C ARG A 24 -13.15 42.44 96.04
N GLN A 25 -11.91 42.72 96.44
CA GLN A 25 -10.79 42.83 95.52
C GLN A 25 -10.55 41.50 94.79
N ASN A 26 -10.61 40.37 95.50
CA ASN A 26 -10.46 39.05 94.91
C ASN A 26 -11.59 38.74 93.92
N ILE A 27 -12.84 39.11 94.21
CA ILE A 27 -13.97 38.95 93.29
C ILE A 27 -13.79 39.82 92.05
N SER A 28 -13.34 41.07 92.20
CA SER A 28 -13.02 41.95 91.06
C SER A 28 -11.95 41.33 90.18
N ASN A 29 -10.82 40.93 90.78
CA ASN A 29 -9.71 40.30 90.06
C ASN A 29 -10.17 39.00 89.36
N MET A 30 -11.07 38.22 89.98
CA MET A 30 -11.60 37.00 89.38
C MET A 30 -12.50 37.31 88.17
N ASN A 31 -13.35 38.33 88.27
CA ASN A 31 -14.19 38.77 87.16
C ASN A 31 -13.36 39.34 86.00
N ASP A 32 -12.31 40.11 86.29
CA ASP A 32 -11.38 40.63 85.29
C ASP A 32 -10.66 39.48 84.57
N LEU A 33 -10.21 38.46 85.31
CA LEU A 33 -9.57 37.27 84.74
C LEU A 33 -10.54 36.45 83.88
N VAL A 34 -11.80 36.33 84.27
CA VAL A 34 -12.85 35.69 83.45
C VAL A 34 -13.08 36.47 82.15
N GLY A 35 -13.09 37.80 82.20
CA GLY A 35 -13.21 38.65 81.02
C GLY A 35 -12.01 38.49 80.06
N GLU A 36 -10.80 38.42 80.59
CA GLU A 36 -9.58 38.16 79.80
C GLU A 36 -9.61 36.79 79.13
N LEU A 37 -10.02 35.75 79.85
CA LEU A 37 -10.14 34.39 79.30
C LEU A 37 -11.19 34.31 78.18
N GLN A 38 -12.32 35.01 78.33
CA GLN A 38 -13.36 35.08 77.29
C GLN A 38 -12.87 35.81 76.03
N LEU A 39 -12.14 36.92 76.20
CA LEU A 39 -11.53 37.65 75.09
C LEU A 39 -10.48 36.80 74.37
N GLN A 40 -9.66 36.06 75.13
CA GLN A 40 -8.65 35.16 74.58
C GLN A 40 -9.31 34.01 73.78
N ASP A 41 -10.38 33.40 74.30
CA ASP A 41 -11.11 32.34 73.60
C ASP A 41 -11.77 32.86 72.30
N GLN A 42 -12.31 34.08 72.34
CA GLN A 42 -12.91 34.71 71.15
C GLN A 42 -11.86 35.06 70.08
N GLN A 43 -10.67 35.53 70.47
CA GLN A 43 -9.55 35.77 69.57
C GLN A 43 -8.99 34.48 68.96
N LEU A 44 -8.90 33.42 69.76
CA LEU A 44 -8.46 32.11 69.28
C LEU A 44 -9.43 31.52 68.26
N ASN A 45 -10.73 31.56 68.54
CA ASN A 45 -11.76 31.05 67.63
C ASN A 45 -11.78 31.84 66.31
N THR A 46 -11.74 33.18 66.38
CA THR A 46 -11.71 34.03 65.17
C THR A 46 -10.44 33.82 64.36
N GLY A 47 -9.26 33.72 65.00
CA GLY A 47 -8.01 33.44 64.30
C GLY A 47 -7.98 32.06 63.63
N GLN A 48 -8.53 31.03 64.28
CA GLN A 48 -8.67 29.69 63.70
C GLN A 48 -9.62 29.68 62.50
N GLU A 49 -10.74 30.40 62.60
CA GLU A 49 -11.73 30.49 61.53
C GLU A 49 -11.20 31.28 60.32
N GLU A 50 -10.43 32.35 60.54
CA GLU A 50 -9.71 33.07 59.48
C GLU A 50 -8.67 32.19 58.80
N GLN A 51 -7.92 31.39 59.56
CA GLN A 51 -6.93 30.47 59.01
C GLN A 51 -7.59 29.39 58.15
N PHE A 52 -8.67 28.77 58.63
CA PHE A 52 -9.42 27.78 57.88
C PHE A 52 -10.04 28.37 56.61
N ASN A 53 -10.59 29.58 56.69
CA ASN A 53 -11.13 30.29 55.53
C ASN A 53 -10.04 30.60 54.49
N LYS A 54 -8.83 30.95 54.93
CA LYS A 54 -7.68 31.19 54.05
C LYS A 54 -7.22 29.91 53.34
N GLU A 55 -7.13 28.79 54.08
CA GLU A 55 -6.81 27.47 53.51
C GLU A 55 -7.87 27.03 52.49
N ARG A 56 -9.16 27.20 52.83
CA ARG A 56 -10.28 26.93 51.92
C ARG A 56 -10.22 27.77 50.65
N LEU A 57 -9.95 29.07 50.76
CA LEU A 57 -9.81 29.97 49.61
C LEU A 57 -8.62 29.56 48.72
N ASN A 58 -7.50 29.15 49.33
CA ASN A 58 -6.35 28.69 48.58
C ASN A 58 -6.65 27.41 47.79
N LEU A 59 -7.32 26.44 48.42
CA LEU A 59 -7.78 25.22 47.74
C LEU A 59 -8.74 25.52 46.58
N LEU A 60 -9.69 26.45 46.76
CA LEU A 60 -10.60 26.85 45.70
C LEU A 60 -9.87 27.52 44.53
N LEU A 61 -8.89 28.38 44.82
CA LEU A 61 -8.08 29.03 43.80
C LEU A 61 -7.24 28.01 43.02
N GLN A 62 -6.64 27.04 43.72
CA GLN A 62 -5.87 25.98 43.08
C GLN A 62 -6.75 25.09 42.20
N LEU A 63 -7.94 24.70 42.67
CA LEU A 63 -8.91 23.96 41.86
C LEU A 63 -9.33 24.74 40.62
N GLN A 64 -9.57 26.05 40.76
CA GLN A 64 -9.91 26.90 39.62
C GLN A 64 -8.78 26.95 38.57
N GLN A 65 -7.52 26.98 39.01
CA GLN A 65 -6.36 26.98 38.13
C GLN A 65 -6.18 25.62 37.43
N GLU A 66 -6.37 24.51 38.14
CA GLU A 66 -6.36 23.18 37.54
C GLU A 66 -7.47 23.04 36.49
N MET A 67 -8.69 23.50 36.80
CA MET A 67 -9.81 23.50 35.86
C MET A 67 -9.51 24.29 34.57
N SER A 68 -8.86 25.45 34.66
CA SER A 68 -8.49 26.23 33.47
C SER A 68 -7.33 25.59 32.69
N PHE A 69 -6.40 24.93 33.39
CA PHE A 69 -5.34 24.15 32.77
C PHE A 69 -5.88 22.96 31.98
N TYR A 70 -6.81 22.18 32.56
CA TYR A 70 -7.49 21.10 31.86
C TYR A 70 -8.27 21.59 30.63
N ALA A 71 -8.96 22.73 30.72
CA ALA A 71 -9.68 23.30 29.57
C ALA A 71 -8.73 23.65 28.41
N THR A 72 -7.56 24.22 28.73
CA THR A 72 -6.53 24.54 27.73
C THR A 72 -5.96 23.28 27.08
N ILE A 73 -5.73 22.23 27.88
CA ILE A 73 -5.26 20.94 27.38
C ILE A 73 -6.27 20.35 26.40
N GLN A 74 -7.56 20.35 26.76
CA GLN A 74 -8.62 19.85 25.88
C GLN A 74 -8.66 20.60 24.55
N GLU A 75 -8.59 21.93 24.57
CA GLU A 75 -8.54 22.74 23.35
C GLU A 75 -7.34 22.37 22.46
N LYS A 76 -6.16 22.14 23.04
CA LYS A 76 -4.97 21.69 22.31
C LYS A 76 -5.14 20.30 21.69
N PHE A 77 -5.81 19.38 22.39
CA PHE A 77 -6.15 18.07 21.83
C PHE A 77 -7.13 18.19 20.67
N ASP A 78 -8.17 19.03 20.80
CA ASP A 78 -9.15 19.26 19.73
C ASP A 78 -8.50 19.92 18.49
N GLU A 79 -7.59 20.88 18.69
CA GLU A 79 -6.79 21.47 17.61
C GLU A 79 -5.95 20.43 16.88
N HIS A 80 -5.27 19.56 17.64
CA HIS A 80 -4.44 18.50 17.08
C HIS A 80 -5.30 17.45 16.34
N GLU A 81 -6.46 17.10 16.88
CA GLU A 81 -7.39 16.18 16.23
C GLU A 81 -7.89 16.76 14.89
N LYS A 82 -8.28 18.04 14.86
CA LYS A 82 -8.66 18.73 13.63
C LYS A 82 -7.52 18.77 12.62
N SER A 83 -6.30 19.07 13.06
CA SER A 83 -5.10 19.05 12.22
C SER A 83 -4.86 17.67 11.62
N MET A 84 -4.97 16.61 12.44
CA MET A 84 -4.81 15.23 11.99
C MET A 84 -5.92 14.83 11.00
N GLN A 85 -7.18 15.23 11.25
CA GLN A 85 -8.28 14.99 10.33
C GLN A 85 -8.07 15.71 8.98
N MET A 86 -7.57 16.95 8.99
CA MET A 86 -7.21 17.68 7.76
C MET A 86 -6.13 16.94 6.95
N ILE A 87 -5.09 16.43 7.61
CA ILE A 87 -4.03 15.67 6.94
C ILE A 87 -4.59 14.38 6.34
N ILE A 88 -5.44 13.65 7.07
CA ILE A 88 -6.09 12.44 6.56
C ILE A 88 -6.93 12.75 5.33
N GLN A 89 -7.72 13.84 5.38
CA GLN A 89 -8.54 14.25 4.25
C GLN A 89 -7.69 14.58 3.01
N GLU A 90 -6.56 15.28 3.20
CA GLU A 90 -5.65 15.60 2.10
C GLU A 90 -5.07 14.34 1.46
N LEU A 91 -4.59 13.40 2.28
CA LEU A 91 -4.06 12.12 1.79
C LEU A 91 -5.12 11.29 1.05
N GLN A 92 -6.37 11.32 1.51
CA GLN A 92 -7.48 10.67 0.82
C GLN A 92 -7.76 11.30 -0.54
N ASN A 93 -7.71 12.64 -0.63
CA ASN A 93 -7.91 13.35 -1.89
C ASN A 93 -6.77 13.03 -2.89
N GLU A 94 -5.51 13.03 -2.43
CA GLU A 94 -4.37 12.63 -3.25
C GLU A 94 -4.49 11.18 -3.75
N GLN A 95 -4.89 10.27 -2.87
CA GLN A 95 -5.13 8.86 -3.24
C GLN A 95 -6.24 8.74 -4.28
N GLN A 96 -7.34 9.48 -4.12
CA GLN A 96 -8.45 9.46 -5.06
C GLN A 96 -8.02 10.02 -6.43
N ALA A 97 -7.34 11.16 -6.46
CA ALA A 97 -6.85 11.75 -7.71
C ALA A 97 -5.87 10.82 -8.45
N LEU A 98 -5.01 10.11 -7.70
CA LEU A 98 -4.10 9.13 -8.28
C LEU A 98 -4.85 7.90 -8.82
N SER A 99 -5.91 7.45 -8.14
CA SER A 99 -6.76 6.36 -8.62
C SER A 99 -7.45 6.72 -9.93
N GLU A 100 -8.03 7.92 -10.01
CA GLU A 100 -8.72 8.40 -11.21
C GLU A 100 -7.74 8.52 -12.41
N ALA A 101 -6.54 9.06 -12.17
CA ALA A 101 -5.51 9.15 -13.21
C ALA A 101 -5.02 7.76 -13.68
N LEU A 102 -4.98 6.77 -12.78
CA LEU A 102 -4.61 5.40 -13.12
C LEU A 102 -5.70 4.72 -13.97
N ASP A 103 -6.97 4.89 -13.61
CA ASP A 103 -8.10 4.33 -14.35
C ASP A 103 -8.16 4.89 -15.78
N GLU A 104 -7.91 6.19 -15.95
CA GLU A 104 -7.86 6.83 -17.28
C GLU A 104 -6.68 6.29 -18.12
N ALA A 105 -5.49 6.15 -17.54
CA ALA A 105 -4.34 5.57 -18.24
C ALA A 105 -4.52 4.09 -18.61
N LEU A 106 -5.23 3.32 -17.77
CA LEU A 106 -5.56 1.93 -18.04
C LEU A 106 -6.56 1.80 -19.18
N ALA A 107 -7.59 2.65 -19.23
CA ALA A 107 -8.57 2.66 -20.33
C ALA A 107 -7.90 2.92 -21.69
N ASP A 108 -7.03 3.93 -21.75
CA ASP A 108 -6.26 4.22 -22.97
C ASP A 108 -5.36 3.03 -23.38
N SER A 109 -4.75 2.36 -22.39
CA SER A 109 -3.87 1.22 -22.67
C SER A 109 -4.65 -0.02 -23.13
N THR A 110 -5.87 -0.24 -22.61
CA THR A 110 -6.72 -1.37 -23.02
C THR A 110 -7.25 -1.20 -24.43
N ASP A 111 -7.68 0.00 -24.80
CA ASP A 111 -8.21 0.29 -26.14
C ASP A 111 -7.12 0.07 -27.21
N ASN A 112 -5.91 0.58 -26.94
CA ASN A 112 -4.76 0.36 -27.82
C ASN A 112 -4.39 -1.13 -27.97
N LEU A 113 -4.52 -1.93 -26.90
CA LEU A 113 -4.22 -3.35 -26.93
C LEU A 113 -5.29 -4.16 -27.68
N GLU A 114 -6.55 -3.77 -27.56
CA GLU A 114 -7.65 -4.38 -28.30
C GLU A 114 -7.53 -4.12 -29.80
N ASP A 115 -7.22 -2.88 -30.19
CA ASP A 115 -6.96 -2.51 -31.58
C ASP A 115 -5.78 -3.30 -32.18
N LEU A 116 -4.66 -3.39 -31.45
CA LEU A 116 -3.50 -4.16 -31.91
C LEU A 116 -3.81 -5.66 -32.02
N ASN A 117 -4.57 -6.21 -31.08
CA ASN A 117 -4.98 -7.61 -31.12
C ASN A 117 -5.89 -7.89 -32.33
N ASN A 118 -6.78 -6.97 -32.66
CA ASN A 118 -7.61 -7.05 -33.85
C ASN A 118 -6.76 -6.99 -35.14
N GLU A 119 -5.77 -6.10 -35.20
CA GLU A 119 -4.83 -6.02 -36.33
C GLU A 119 -4.02 -7.32 -36.50
N VAL A 120 -3.48 -7.86 -35.41
CA VAL A 120 -2.77 -9.16 -35.41
C VAL A 120 -3.67 -10.30 -35.87
N LYS A 121 -4.95 -10.29 -35.48
CA LYS A 121 -5.93 -11.30 -35.90
C LYS A 121 -6.21 -11.21 -37.40
N ASP A 122 -6.34 -10.00 -37.94
CA ASP A 122 -6.53 -9.79 -39.37
C ASP A 122 -5.30 -10.21 -40.18
N LEU A 123 -4.10 -9.89 -39.71
CA LEU A 123 -2.85 -10.36 -40.33
C LEU A 123 -2.73 -11.89 -40.29
N ASN A 124 -3.05 -12.52 -39.16
CA ASN A 124 -3.06 -13.98 -39.06
C ASN A 124 -4.07 -14.63 -40.00
N LYS A 125 -5.24 -14.02 -40.19
CA LYS A 125 -6.23 -14.47 -41.17
C LYS A 125 -5.70 -14.34 -42.59
N GLN A 126 -5.04 -13.23 -42.92
CA GLN A 126 -4.39 -13.05 -44.23
C GLN A 126 -3.27 -14.09 -44.45
N LEU A 127 -2.47 -14.38 -43.43
CA LEU A 127 -1.41 -15.39 -43.49
C LEU A 127 -1.98 -16.81 -43.64
N GLY A 128 -3.07 -17.13 -42.94
CA GLY A 128 -3.78 -18.40 -43.08
C GLY A 128 -4.24 -18.65 -44.51
N ASN A 129 -4.85 -17.63 -45.13
CA ASN A 129 -5.30 -17.72 -46.53
C ASN A 129 -4.15 -17.95 -47.52
N LEU A 130 -2.96 -17.37 -47.29
CA LEU A 130 -1.77 -17.60 -48.13
C LEU A 130 -1.15 -18.99 -47.94
N SER A 131 -1.42 -19.65 -46.81
CA SER A 131 -0.86 -20.96 -46.50
C SER A 131 -1.58 -22.13 -47.19
N GLU A 132 -2.87 -21.96 -47.53
CA GLU A 132 -3.67 -22.98 -48.23
C GLU A 132 -3.19 -23.18 -49.69
N ASP A 133 -2.65 -22.12 -50.30
CA ASP A 133 -2.15 -22.11 -51.68
C ASP A 133 -0.82 -22.86 -51.88
N ASN A 134 -0.14 -23.27 -50.80
CA ASN A 134 1.18 -23.90 -50.84
C ASN A 134 1.14 -25.42 -50.64
N THR A 135 -0.04 -26.05 -50.75
CA THR A 135 -0.26 -27.47 -50.45
C THR A 135 -0.57 -28.32 -51.69
N CYS A 136 -0.16 -29.59 -51.67
CA CYS A 136 -0.45 -30.51 -52.77
C CYS A 136 -1.88 -31.04 -52.71
N ALA A 137 -2.69 -30.80 -53.74
CA ALA A 137 -4.07 -31.30 -53.85
C ALA A 137 -4.27 -32.83 -53.79
N ILE A 138 -3.20 -33.65 -53.77
CA ILE A 138 -3.28 -35.12 -53.67
C ILE A 138 -3.05 -35.61 -52.23
N CYS A 139 -2.12 -34.99 -51.49
CA CYS A 139 -1.72 -35.45 -50.16
C CYS A 139 -1.84 -34.36 -49.08
N LEU A 140 -2.23 -33.15 -49.46
CA LEU A 140 -2.44 -31.97 -48.62
C LEU A 140 -1.21 -31.50 -47.82
N PHE A 141 -0.02 -31.99 -48.18
CA PHE A 141 1.25 -31.55 -47.58
C PHE A 141 1.82 -30.34 -48.34
N GLN A 142 2.56 -29.49 -47.61
CA GLN A 142 3.23 -28.31 -48.17
C GLN A 142 4.32 -28.70 -49.19
N TRP A 143 4.50 -27.89 -50.23
CA TRP A 143 5.54 -28.11 -51.23
C TRP A 143 6.92 -27.79 -50.69
N THR A 144 7.89 -28.65 -51.02
CA THR A 144 9.30 -28.39 -50.70
C THR A 144 10.02 -27.71 -51.87
N THR A 145 10.95 -26.81 -51.58
CA THR A 145 11.84 -26.19 -52.60
C THR A 145 12.73 -27.24 -53.26
N GLU A 146 13.18 -28.22 -52.48
CA GLU A 146 14.05 -29.31 -52.90
C GLU A 146 13.53 -30.67 -52.40
N GLY A 147 13.85 -31.75 -53.13
CA GLY A 147 13.43 -33.12 -52.78
C GLY A 147 12.25 -33.70 -53.59
N GLU A 148 11.69 -34.80 -53.07
CA GLU A 148 10.71 -35.64 -53.78
C GLU A 148 9.30 -35.01 -53.86
N HIS A 149 8.97 -34.09 -52.96
CA HIS A 149 7.67 -33.42 -52.88
C HIS A 149 7.73 -31.94 -53.33
N CYS A 150 8.45 -31.68 -54.42
CA CYS A 150 8.54 -30.34 -55.00
C CYS A 150 7.39 -30.00 -55.94
N LEU A 151 7.11 -28.70 -56.09
CA LEU A 151 6.06 -28.16 -56.94
C LEU A 151 6.30 -28.47 -58.42
N VAL A 152 5.33 -29.13 -59.04
CA VAL A 152 5.32 -29.44 -60.47
C VAL A 152 3.98 -29.07 -61.10
N SER A 153 4.01 -28.70 -62.37
CA SER A 153 2.83 -28.43 -63.19
C SER A 153 2.68 -29.46 -64.31
N LEU A 154 1.43 -29.85 -64.57
CA LEU A 154 1.05 -30.63 -65.74
C LEU A 154 0.78 -29.70 -66.94
N ARG A 155 0.72 -30.25 -68.16
CA ARG A 155 0.28 -29.50 -69.37
C ARG A 155 -1.06 -28.77 -69.23
N CYS A 156 -1.94 -29.24 -68.34
CA CYS A 156 -3.22 -28.61 -68.08
C CYS A 156 -3.16 -27.42 -67.10
N GLY A 157 -1.99 -27.08 -66.57
CA GLY A 157 -1.76 -25.96 -65.65
C GLY A 157 -1.83 -26.32 -64.16
N HIS A 158 -2.47 -27.43 -63.80
CA HIS A 158 -2.65 -27.82 -62.39
C HIS A 158 -1.35 -28.22 -61.68
N LEU A 159 -1.27 -27.84 -60.41
CA LEU A 159 -0.09 -27.93 -59.55
C LEU A 159 -0.19 -29.09 -58.55
N PHE A 160 0.91 -29.82 -58.39
CA PHE A 160 0.99 -30.95 -57.45
C PHE A 160 2.43 -31.13 -56.95
N GLY A 161 2.60 -31.94 -55.90
CA GLY A 161 3.91 -32.45 -55.50
C GLY A 161 4.41 -33.54 -56.45
N ARG A 162 5.68 -33.47 -56.84
CA ARG A 162 6.31 -34.34 -57.85
C ARG A 162 6.05 -35.84 -57.63
N LYS A 163 6.30 -36.35 -56.41
CA LYS A 163 6.08 -37.75 -56.05
C LYS A 163 4.61 -38.16 -56.18
N CYS A 164 3.71 -37.30 -55.73
CA CYS A 164 2.27 -37.56 -55.71
C CYS A 164 1.69 -37.64 -57.11
N ILE A 165 2.00 -36.66 -57.97
CA ILE A 165 1.45 -36.67 -59.33
C ILE A 165 2.11 -37.75 -60.21
N ARG A 166 3.40 -38.06 -60.00
CA ARG A 166 4.08 -39.14 -60.71
C ARG A 166 3.43 -40.49 -60.42
N ARG A 167 2.99 -40.74 -59.18
CA ARG A 167 2.24 -41.94 -58.81
C ARG A 167 0.86 -41.96 -59.46
N SER A 168 0.13 -40.85 -59.41
CA SER A 168 -1.25 -40.75 -59.95
C SER A 168 -1.30 -40.91 -61.48
N VAL A 169 -0.42 -40.21 -62.21
CA VAL A 169 -0.35 -40.26 -63.68
C VAL A 169 0.06 -41.64 -64.20
N ARG A 170 0.87 -42.38 -63.43
CA ARG A 170 1.26 -43.76 -63.77
C ARG A 170 0.07 -44.72 -63.73
N MET A 171 -0.94 -44.44 -62.90
CA MET A 171 -2.12 -45.30 -62.76
C MET A 171 -3.25 -44.91 -63.73
N ASN A 172 -3.60 -43.62 -63.80
CA ASN A 172 -4.85 -43.19 -64.45
C ASN A 172 -4.62 -42.37 -65.74
N HIS A 173 -3.37 -42.01 -66.07
CA HIS A 173 -3.00 -41.18 -67.24
C HIS A 173 -3.82 -39.89 -67.42
N LYS A 174 -4.41 -39.38 -66.33
CA LYS A 174 -5.29 -38.21 -66.30
C LYS A 174 -4.91 -37.30 -65.13
N CYS A 175 -5.23 -36.02 -65.27
CA CYS A 175 -5.08 -35.04 -64.20
C CYS A 175 -6.13 -35.28 -63.10
N PRO A 176 -5.75 -35.33 -61.81
CA PRO A 176 -6.68 -35.48 -60.70
C PRO A 176 -7.73 -34.37 -60.58
N ILE A 177 -7.44 -33.16 -61.05
CA ILE A 177 -8.33 -31.99 -60.93
C ILE A 177 -9.24 -31.87 -62.15
N CYS A 178 -8.69 -31.86 -63.36
CA CYS A 178 -9.48 -31.58 -64.58
C CYS A 178 -9.69 -32.77 -65.52
N GLN A 179 -9.21 -33.97 -65.16
CA GLN A 179 -9.37 -35.21 -65.92
C GLN A 179 -8.80 -35.22 -67.35
N LYS A 180 -8.11 -34.16 -67.77
CA LYS A 180 -7.39 -34.11 -69.05
C LYS A 180 -6.25 -35.14 -69.06
N ASN A 181 -5.96 -35.70 -70.23
CA ASN A 181 -4.87 -36.66 -70.40
C ASN A 181 -3.53 -36.04 -69.95
N ALA A 182 -2.81 -36.78 -69.10
CA ALA A 182 -1.54 -36.39 -68.55
C ALA A 182 -0.53 -37.53 -68.77
N ASN A 183 0.61 -37.21 -69.38
CA ASN A 183 1.71 -38.16 -69.53
C ASN A 183 2.82 -37.87 -68.51
N TRP A 184 3.60 -38.87 -68.12
CA TRP A 184 4.69 -38.72 -67.15
C TRP A 184 5.82 -37.80 -67.67
N ARG A 185 5.98 -37.70 -68.99
CA ARG A 185 6.93 -36.77 -69.66
C ARG A 185 6.49 -35.31 -69.58
N ASP A 186 5.24 -35.06 -69.23
CA ASP A 186 4.61 -33.74 -69.24
C ASP A 186 4.67 -33.03 -67.89
N ILE A 187 5.30 -33.67 -66.91
CA ILE A 187 5.47 -33.15 -65.56
C ILE A 187 6.68 -32.21 -65.55
N ARG A 188 6.43 -30.91 -65.41
CA ARG A 188 7.47 -29.88 -65.38
C ARG A 188 7.66 -29.36 -63.96
N LYS A 189 8.91 -29.32 -63.49
CA LYS A 189 9.24 -28.70 -62.19
C LYS A 189 9.15 -27.19 -62.31
N ILE A 190 8.44 -26.55 -61.39
CA ILE A 190 8.41 -25.10 -61.25
C ILE A 190 9.45 -24.72 -60.20
N TYR A 191 10.33 -23.80 -60.56
CA TYR A 191 11.27 -23.19 -59.63
C TYR A 191 10.67 -21.86 -59.20
N CYS A 192 10.19 -21.79 -57.95
CA CYS A 192 9.77 -20.54 -57.34
C CYS A 192 10.99 -19.84 -56.76
N SER A 193 11.10 -18.51 -56.91
CA SER A 193 12.11 -17.73 -56.17
C SER A 193 11.88 -17.93 -54.67
N SER A 194 12.94 -18.20 -53.92
CA SER A 194 12.94 -18.78 -52.57
C SER A 194 12.20 -18.00 -51.48
N GLY A 195 11.54 -16.88 -51.80
CA GLY A 195 10.83 -16.03 -50.83
C GLY A 195 9.43 -16.51 -50.43
N ILE A 196 8.81 -17.48 -51.12
CA ILE A 196 7.39 -17.84 -50.91
C ILE A 196 7.21 -19.21 -50.20
N MET A 197 8.24 -20.06 -50.16
CA MET A 197 8.11 -21.49 -49.78
C MET A 197 9.08 -21.91 -48.68
N ALA A 198 9.32 -21.05 -47.68
CA ALA A 198 9.99 -21.47 -46.46
C ALA A 198 8.98 -22.21 -45.58
N SER A 199 8.93 -23.54 -45.70
CA SER A 199 8.24 -24.41 -44.76
C SER A 199 9.04 -24.43 -43.45
N ASN A 200 8.50 -23.86 -42.37
CA ASN A 200 8.96 -24.15 -41.01
C ASN A 200 8.58 -25.60 -40.68
N SER A 201 9.44 -26.55 -41.05
CA SER A 201 9.42 -27.89 -40.49
C SER A 201 10.52 -27.98 -39.44
N GLU A 202 10.25 -27.46 -38.24
CA GLU A 202 10.89 -27.83 -36.98
C GLU A 202 10.11 -27.16 -35.85
N ASN A 203 9.15 -27.90 -35.32
CA ASN A 203 8.51 -27.61 -34.04
C ASN A 203 9.50 -28.02 -32.94
N GLU A 204 10.49 -27.18 -32.67
CA GLU A 204 11.21 -27.18 -31.40
C GLU A 204 10.80 -25.93 -30.62
N SER A 205 10.09 -26.16 -29.53
CA SER A 205 9.78 -25.18 -28.50
C SER A 205 11.07 -24.81 -27.73
N THR A 206 12.01 -24.11 -28.36
CA THR A 206 13.24 -23.66 -27.70
C THR A 206 13.35 -22.14 -27.68
N GLY A 207 12.81 -21.57 -26.60
CA GLY A 207 13.23 -20.27 -26.06
C GLY A 207 12.63 -19.04 -26.75
N ALA A 208 11.50 -18.57 -26.22
CA ALA A 208 11.04 -17.21 -26.48
C ALA A 208 12.16 -16.21 -26.12
N SER A 209 12.62 -15.42 -27.09
CA SER A 209 13.53 -14.28 -26.84
C SER A 209 12.69 -13.04 -26.53
N GLY A 210 12.92 -12.46 -25.35
CA GLY A 210 12.30 -11.20 -24.95
C GLY A 210 13.14 -10.00 -25.40
N TYR A 211 12.51 -9.00 -26.01
CA TYR A 211 13.10 -7.70 -26.31
C TYR A 211 12.47 -6.63 -25.42
N THR A 212 13.29 -5.81 -24.77
CA THR A 212 12.82 -4.66 -23.97
C THR A 212 13.15 -3.36 -24.71
N ALA A 213 12.14 -2.54 -25.00
CA ALA A 213 12.30 -1.26 -25.68
C ALA A 213 12.96 -0.21 -24.77
N ALA A 214 13.73 0.71 -25.36
CA ALA A 214 14.44 1.77 -24.65
C ALA A 214 13.45 2.65 -23.84
N GLY A 215 13.79 2.94 -22.58
CA GLY A 215 12.98 3.78 -21.69
C GLY A 215 11.93 3.03 -20.84
N THR A 216 11.80 1.71 -20.98
CA THR A 216 10.87 0.89 -20.17
C THR A 216 11.61 -0.04 -19.21
N SER A 217 10.96 -0.39 -18.09
CA SER A 217 11.50 -1.31 -17.09
C SER A 217 11.02 -2.72 -17.39
N GLY A 218 11.92 -3.61 -17.81
CA GLY A 218 11.58 -4.97 -18.25
C GLY A 218 11.99 -6.08 -17.27
N TYR A 219 11.19 -7.13 -17.19
CA TYR A 219 11.45 -8.36 -16.44
C TYR A 219 11.69 -9.54 -17.39
N THR A 220 12.82 -10.24 -17.24
CA THR A 220 13.13 -11.44 -18.05
C THR A 220 12.94 -12.69 -17.19
N ALA A 221 12.06 -13.60 -17.63
CA ALA A 221 11.76 -14.85 -16.92
C ALA A 221 12.95 -15.83 -16.93
N ALA A 222 13.07 -16.62 -15.87
CA ALA A 222 14.14 -17.61 -15.73
C ALA A 222 14.15 -18.61 -16.91
N GLY A 223 15.32 -18.87 -17.49
CA GLY A 223 15.49 -19.79 -18.62
C GLY A 223 15.28 -19.18 -20.01
N THR A 224 15.04 -17.87 -20.12
CA THR A 224 14.90 -17.16 -21.41
C THR A 224 16.11 -16.26 -21.72
N ARG A 225 16.38 -16.04 -23.01
CA ARG A 225 17.43 -15.13 -23.52
C ARG A 225 16.83 -13.74 -23.70
N GLY A 226 17.40 -12.72 -23.05
CA GLY A 226 16.86 -11.35 -23.02
C GLY A 226 17.84 -10.31 -23.53
N TYR A 227 17.39 -9.46 -24.46
CA TYR A 227 18.16 -8.35 -25.07
C TYR A 227 17.66 -7.00 -24.52
N THR A 228 18.51 -6.26 -23.80
CA THR A 228 18.18 -4.92 -23.25
C THR A 228 18.88 -3.80 -24.01
N ALA A 229 18.12 -2.78 -24.41
CA ALA A 229 18.63 -1.58 -25.07
C ALA A 229 19.42 -0.67 -24.10
N ALA A 230 20.39 0.08 -24.63
CA ALA A 230 21.22 1.00 -23.85
C ALA A 230 20.37 2.07 -23.13
N GLY A 231 20.58 2.25 -21.82
CA GLY A 231 19.87 3.23 -21.00
C GLY A 231 18.57 2.73 -20.33
N ALA A 232 18.21 1.45 -20.48
CA ALA A 232 17.07 0.85 -19.78
C ALA A 232 17.50 0.11 -18.50
N ARG A 233 16.62 0.11 -17.47
CA ARG A 233 16.76 -0.71 -16.26
C ARG A 233 16.15 -2.10 -16.51
N GLY A 234 16.96 -3.15 -16.50
CA GLY A 234 16.51 -4.53 -16.66
C GLY A 234 16.75 -5.38 -15.40
N TYR A 235 15.79 -6.24 -15.06
CA TYR A 235 15.89 -7.19 -13.96
C TYR A 235 15.91 -8.63 -14.51
N THR A 236 17.02 -9.34 -14.30
CA THR A 236 17.20 -10.73 -14.76
C THR A 236 17.10 -11.71 -13.60
N ALA A 237 16.27 -12.74 -13.72
CA ALA A 237 16.21 -13.84 -12.76
C ALA A 237 17.52 -14.66 -12.77
N ALA A 238 17.91 -15.18 -11.60
CA ALA A 238 19.13 -15.97 -11.43
C ALA A 238 19.14 -17.19 -12.36
N GLY A 239 20.23 -17.35 -13.13
CA GLY A 239 20.40 -18.46 -14.08
C GLY A 239 20.10 -18.13 -15.55
N ALA A 240 19.73 -16.89 -15.89
CA ALA A 240 19.57 -16.44 -17.28
C ALA A 240 20.87 -15.82 -17.85
N SER A 241 21.12 -16.02 -19.15
CA SER A 241 22.25 -15.42 -19.87
C SER A 241 21.77 -14.17 -20.62
N GLY A 242 22.12 -12.97 -20.12
CA GLY A 242 21.74 -11.69 -20.70
C GLY A 242 22.94 -10.92 -21.25
N TYR A 243 22.79 -10.30 -22.42
CA TYR A 243 23.77 -9.41 -23.03
C TYR A 243 23.30 -7.96 -22.87
N THR A 244 23.93 -7.22 -21.96
CA THR A 244 23.69 -5.79 -21.77
C THR A 244 24.64 -4.98 -22.64
N ALA A 245 24.12 -4.04 -23.43
CA ALA A 245 24.96 -3.05 -24.12
C ALA A 245 25.67 -2.14 -23.08
N ALA A 246 26.95 -1.85 -23.30
CA ALA A 246 27.83 -1.18 -22.34
C ALA A 246 27.27 0.16 -21.84
N GLY A 247 27.16 0.34 -20.52
CA GLY A 247 26.88 1.64 -19.91
C GLY A 247 25.98 1.73 -18.66
N THR A 248 25.54 0.63 -18.02
CA THR A 248 24.59 0.73 -16.88
C THR A 248 24.94 -0.15 -15.67
N MET A 249 24.66 0.36 -14.46
CA MET A 249 24.78 -0.35 -13.17
C MET A 249 23.79 -1.53 -13.09
N GLY A 250 24.31 -2.75 -13.06
CA GLY A 250 23.54 -3.94 -12.69
C GLY A 250 23.61 -4.18 -11.18
N ARG A 251 22.46 -4.35 -10.51
CA ARG A 251 22.39 -4.85 -9.13
C ARG A 251 21.90 -6.29 -9.16
N ASN A 252 22.76 -7.20 -8.72
CA ASN A 252 22.41 -8.61 -8.53
C ASN A 252 21.74 -8.75 -7.16
N MET A 253 20.48 -9.21 -7.09
CA MET A 253 19.86 -9.54 -5.80
C MET A 253 20.22 -10.98 -5.45
N TYR A 254 21.18 -11.15 -4.54
CA TYR A 254 21.36 -12.41 -3.83
C TYR A 254 20.22 -12.51 -2.81
N TYR A 255 19.32 -13.48 -3.01
CA TYR A 255 18.50 -13.98 -1.90
C TYR A 255 19.33 -15.04 -1.19
N ASP A 256 19.95 -14.69 -0.07
CA ASP A 256 20.43 -15.68 0.89
C ASP A 256 19.21 -16.40 1.45
N SER A 257 19.08 -17.65 1.04
CA SER A 257 18.04 -18.57 1.51
C SER A 257 18.59 -19.31 2.72
N ASP A 258 18.75 -18.62 3.84
CA ASP A 258 18.98 -19.23 5.15
C ASP A 258 18.50 -18.27 6.23
N ASP A 259 17.24 -18.44 6.64
CA ASP A 259 16.83 -18.20 8.04
C ASP A 259 15.53 -18.95 8.30
N SER A 260 15.71 -20.21 8.68
CA SER A 260 14.75 -20.98 9.46
C SER A 260 14.65 -20.38 10.86
N PHE A 261 13.47 -19.89 11.26
CA PHE A 261 12.91 -20.00 12.61
C PHE A 261 11.39 -19.80 12.59
#